data_AF-A0A3Q1EQS4-F1
#
_entry.id   AF-A0A3Q1EQS4-F1
#
_cell.length_a   1.000
_cell.length_b   1.000
_cell.length_c   1.000
_cell.angle_alpha   90.00
_cell.angle_beta   90.00
_cell.angle_gamma   90.00
#
_symmetry.space_group_name_H-M   'P 1'
#
loop_
_entity.id
_entity.type
_entity.pdbx_description
1 polymer ?
#
loop_
_entity_poly.entity_id
_entity_poly.type
_entity_poly.pdbx_seq_one_letter_code
_entity_poly.pdbx_strand_id
1 'polypeptide(L)'
;MRHSRYLTSARRRAPRTDRDAGRMPPFDKSQLNNKRFKQRKTFATRRQEVAGIRSKFPNKVPVIIERYEREKFLPPLDKTKFLVPHELTMTQFVTVIRKRMALLPSQAFYLLINNSGLPSMSLTMAQVYKDHQDEDGFLYMTYASQEMFGRRAAPRSASVC
;
A
#
# COMPACT_ATOMS: atom_id res chain seq x y z
N MET A 1 -47.84 14.73 67.01
CA MET A 1 -46.85 14.89 65.92
C MET A 1 -45.97 13.64 65.85
N ARG A 2 -45.78 13.07 64.64
CA ARG A 2 -44.85 11.99 64.21
C ARG A 2 -45.13 10.58 64.80
N HIS A 3 -45.95 9.75 64.13
CA HIS A 3 -45.60 8.76 63.07
C HIS A 3 -44.45 7.80 63.50
N SER A 4 -44.67 6.53 63.86
CA SER A 4 -45.28 5.37 63.16
C SER A 4 -44.29 4.54 62.32
N ARG A 5 -44.19 3.26 62.71
CA ARG A 5 -43.98 2.03 61.90
C ARG A 5 -42.56 1.62 61.47
N TYR A 6 -42.01 0.65 62.21
CA TYR A 6 -41.85 -0.77 61.82
C TYR A 6 -41.71 -1.11 60.30
N LEU A 7 -40.58 -1.71 59.90
CA LEU A 7 -40.45 -3.13 59.43
C LEU A 7 -39.23 -3.37 58.51
N THR A 8 -38.37 -4.28 59.01
CA THR A 8 -37.65 -5.38 58.33
C THR A 8 -37.23 -5.24 56.86
N SER A 9 -35.91 -5.21 56.68
CA SER A 9 -35.16 -5.36 55.44
C SER A 9 -35.33 -6.75 54.79
N ALA A 10 -35.96 -6.78 53.61
CA ALA A 10 -35.98 -7.95 52.73
C ALA A 10 -34.84 -7.88 51.70
N ARG A 11 -34.02 -8.95 51.66
CA ARG A 11 -32.98 -9.20 50.65
C ARG A 11 -33.59 -9.34 49.26
N ARG A 12 -33.10 -8.57 48.28
CA ARG A 12 -33.10 -8.94 46.86
C ARG A 12 -31.72 -8.62 46.28
N ARG A 13 -30.93 -9.65 45.99
CA ARG A 13 -29.65 -9.54 45.27
C ARG A 13 -29.95 -9.27 43.80
N ALA A 14 -29.52 -8.13 43.28
CA ALA A 14 -29.46 -7.88 41.85
C ALA A 14 -28.25 -8.62 41.23
N PRO A 15 -28.35 -9.14 39.99
CA PRO A 15 -27.23 -9.75 39.31
C PRO A 15 -26.18 -8.68 38.97
N ARG A 16 -24.91 -8.95 39.29
CA ARG A 16 -23.77 -8.14 38.87
C ARG A 16 -23.67 -8.27 37.34
N THR A 17 -23.94 -7.18 36.64
CA THR A 17 -23.55 -7.06 35.24
C THR A 17 -22.04 -6.85 35.22
N ASP A 18 -21.30 -7.91 34.91
CA ASP A 18 -19.88 -7.83 34.60
C ASP A 18 -19.73 -6.94 33.36
N ARG A 19 -19.30 -5.70 33.60
CA ARG A 19 -18.80 -4.79 32.56
C ARG A 19 -17.37 -5.18 32.24
N ASP A 20 -17.17 -6.36 31.64
CA ASP A 20 -15.91 -6.66 30.98
C ASP A 20 -16.01 -6.13 29.54
N ALA A 21 -15.88 -4.80 29.41
CA ALA A 21 -15.60 -4.17 28.14
C ALA A 21 -14.18 -4.60 27.75
N GLY A 22 -14.10 -5.75 27.09
CA GLY A 22 -12.88 -6.33 26.55
C GLY A 22 -12.06 -5.27 25.85
N ARG A 23 -10.97 -4.90 26.53
CA ARG A 23 -9.89 -4.03 26.07
C ARG A 23 -9.49 -4.48 24.66
N MET A 24 -9.96 -3.78 23.64
CA MET A 24 -9.40 -3.94 22.30
C MET A 24 -7.89 -3.68 22.42
N PRO A 25 -7.02 -4.62 21.97
CA PRO A 25 -5.59 -4.35 21.97
C PRO A 25 -5.34 -3.06 21.17
N PRO A 26 -4.35 -2.25 21.56
CA PRO A 26 -4.02 -1.04 20.82
C PRO A 26 -3.85 -1.41 19.34
N PHE A 27 -4.53 -0.68 18.46
CA PHE A 27 -4.41 -0.85 17.01
C PHE A 27 -2.95 -0.70 16.62
N ASP A 28 -2.28 -1.84 16.44
CA ASP A 28 -0.89 -1.87 16.04
C ASP A 28 -0.82 -1.45 14.56
N LYS A 29 -0.42 -0.21 14.33
CA LYS A 29 -0.21 0.36 12.99
C LYS A 29 0.86 -0.42 12.20
N SER A 30 1.68 -1.24 12.86
CA SER A 30 2.67 -2.09 12.20
C SER A 30 2.02 -3.20 11.35
N GLN A 31 0.82 -3.68 11.72
CA GLN A 31 0.13 -4.75 10.96
C GLN A 31 -0.59 -4.27 9.71
N LEU A 32 -0.88 -2.97 9.60
CA LEU A 32 -1.41 -2.37 8.37
C LEU A 32 -0.35 -2.26 7.26
N ASN A 33 0.92 -2.43 7.61
CA ASN A 33 2.06 -2.18 6.74
C ASN A 33 2.37 -3.35 5.79
N ASN A 34 1.66 -4.47 5.92
CA ASN A 34 1.84 -5.66 5.07
C ASN A 34 0.71 -5.88 4.04
N LYS A 35 -0.35 -5.06 4.07
CA LYS A 35 -1.47 -5.15 3.13
C LYS A 35 -1.30 -4.14 1.99
N ARG A 36 -1.56 -4.59 0.76
CA ARG A 36 -1.48 -3.75 -0.45
C ARG A 36 -2.47 -2.60 -0.41
N PHE A 37 -2.20 -1.52 -1.13
CA PHE A 37 -3.02 -0.31 -1.18
C PHE A 37 -4.48 -0.61 -1.55
N LYS A 38 -4.71 -1.49 -2.54
CA LYS A 38 -6.05 -1.92 -2.94
C LYS A 38 -6.79 -2.72 -1.87
N GLN A 39 -6.08 -3.38 -0.95
CA GLN A 39 -6.69 -4.12 0.17
C GLN A 39 -7.01 -3.20 1.35
N ARG A 40 -6.29 -2.08 1.47
CA ARG A 40 -6.47 -1.09 2.55
C ARG A 40 -7.61 -0.12 2.27
N LYS A 41 -7.99 0.09 1.00
CA LYS A 41 -9.02 1.04 0.58
C LYS A 41 -9.99 0.44 -0.43
N THR A 42 -11.28 0.69 -0.22
CA THR A 42 -12.32 0.28 -1.17
C THR A 42 -12.13 1.00 -2.52
N PHE A 43 -12.67 0.40 -3.58
CA PHE A 43 -12.59 0.96 -4.93
C PHE A 43 -13.22 2.36 -5.03
N ALA A 44 -14.39 2.55 -4.41
CA ALA A 44 -15.09 3.84 -4.39
C ALA A 44 -14.24 4.95 -3.75
N THR A 45 -13.61 4.67 -2.60
CA THR A 45 -12.72 5.63 -1.94
C THR A 45 -11.49 5.95 -2.79
N ARG A 46 -10.89 4.94 -3.46
CA ARG A 46 -9.74 5.16 -4.35
C ARG A 46 -10.11 6.06 -5.53
N ARG A 47 -11.24 5.81 -6.19
CA ARG A 47 -11.74 6.66 -7.29
C ARG A 47 -12.02 8.10 -6.86
N GLN A 48 -12.68 8.28 -5.72
CA GLN A 48 -12.96 9.62 -5.19
C GLN A 48 -11.67 10.38 -4.86
N GLU A 49 -10.67 9.68 -4.33
CA GLU A 49 -9.36 10.26 -4.05
C GLU A 49 -8.65 10.71 -5.33
N VAL A 50 -8.65 9.88 -6.39
CA VAL A 50 -8.07 10.27 -7.69
C VAL A 50 -8.82 11.46 -8.28
N ALA A 51 -10.15 11.48 -8.24
CA ALA A 51 -10.93 12.60 -8.74
C ALA A 51 -10.51 13.91 -8.06
N GLY A 52 -10.41 13.91 -6.73
CA GLY A 52 -9.93 15.08 -5.98
C GLY A 52 -8.48 15.47 -6.28
N ILE A 53 -7.60 14.48 -6.47
CA ILE A 53 -6.20 14.74 -6.85
C ILE A 53 -6.12 15.37 -8.23
N ARG A 54 -6.83 14.83 -9.22
CA ARG A 54 -6.78 15.32 -10.61
C ARG A 54 -7.34 16.73 -10.73
N SER A 55 -8.38 17.08 -9.96
CA SER A 55 -8.89 18.46 -9.92
C SER A 55 -7.88 19.43 -9.30
N LYS A 56 -7.13 19.01 -8.27
CA LYS A 56 -6.15 19.87 -7.57
C LYS A 56 -4.79 19.96 -8.28
N PHE A 57 -4.38 18.89 -8.94
CA PHE A 57 -3.07 18.73 -9.56
C PHE A 57 -3.21 18.14 -10.96
N PRO A 58 -3.75 18.91 -11.93
CA PRO A 58 -4.04 18.39 -13.27
C PRO A 58 -2.80 17.89 -14.02
N ASN A 59 -1.64 18.49 -13.78
CA ASN A 59 -0.37 18.15 -14.43
C ASN A 59 0.46 17.12 -13.64
N LYS A 60 -0.18 16.36 -12.73
CA LYS A 60 0.48 15.30 -11.96
C LYS A 60 -0.24 13.96 -12.12
N VAL A 61 0.56 12.90 -12.15
CA VAL A 61 0.10 11.51 -12.17
C VAL A 61 0.08 10.97 -10.74
N PRO A 62 -1.04 10.41 -10.26
CA PRO A 62 -1.10 9.70 -8.99
C PRO A 62 -0.55 8.28 -9.15
N VAL A 63 0.61 8.01 -8.55
CA VAL A 63 1.30 6.72 -8.65
C VAL A 63 1.36 6.04 -7.29
N ILE A 64 1.03 4.74 -7.27
CA ILE A 64 1.22 3.85 -6.13
C ILE A 64 2.40 2.93 -6.44
N ILE A 65 3.44 2.99 -5.61
CA ILE A 65 4.62 2.13 -5.68
C ILE A 65 4.64 1.23 -4.45
N GLU A 66 4.69 -0.06 -4.68
CA GLU A 66 4.79 -1.07 -3.62
C GLU A 66 6.01 -1.98 -3.82
N ARG A 67 6.46 -2.59 -2.73
CA ARG A 67 7.49 -3.62 -2.83
C ARG A 67 6.90 -4.87 -3.49
N TYR A 68 7.61 -5.46 -4.43
CA TYR A 68 7.20 -6.74 -4.99
C TYR A 68 7.16 -7.82 -3.90
N GLU A 69 6.14 -8.69 -3.89
CA GLU A 69 5.90 -9.65 -2.79
C GLU A 69 7.10 -10.55 -2.49
N ARG A 70 7.87 -10.91 -3.53
CA ARG A 70 9.03 -11.79 -3.40
C ARG A 70 10.34 -11.03 -3.16
N GLU A 71 10.34 -9.71 -3.22
CA GLU A 71 11.54 -8.88 -3.07
C GLU A 71 12.10 -9.01 -1.65
N LYS A 72 13.38 -9.36 -1.50
CA LYS A 72 14.03 -9.59 -0.19
C LYS A 72 15.24 -8.69 0.07
N PHE A 73 15.85 -8.14 -0.98
CA PHE A 73 17.15 -7.49 -0.93
C PHE A 73 17.03 -5.97 -0.85
N LEU A 74 16.03 -5.38 -1.48
CA LEU A 74 15.83 -3.93 -1.47
C LEU A 74 15.14 -3.46 -0.18
N PRO A 75 15.52 -2.29 0.36
CA PRO A 75 14.87 -1.70 1.52
C PRO A 75 13.40 -1.31 1.22
N PRO A 76 12.56 -1.14 2.26
CA PRO A 76 11.22 -0.55 2.09
C PRO A 76 11.32 0.92 1.66
N LEU A 77 10.35 1.39 0.88
CA LEU A 77 10.14 2.81 0.60
C LEU A 77 9.40 3.48 1.76
N ASP A 78 9.82 4.69 2.16
CA ASP A 78 9.14 5.47 3.21
C ASP A 78 7.70 5.85 2.86
N LYS A 79 7.43 6.02 1.56
CA LYS A 79 6.13 6.42 1.02
C LYS A 79 5.77 5.53 -0.15
N THR A 80 4.51 5.12 -0.21
CA THR A 80 3.98 4.29 -1.31
C THR A 80 3.18 5.11 -2.33
N LYS A 81 2.73 6.32 -1.98
CA LYS A 81 1.94 7.18 -2.86
C LYS A 81 2.74 8.41 -3.29
N PHE A 82 2.77 8.67 -4.59
CA PHE A 82 3.53 9.73 -5.23
C PHE A 82 2.64 10.55 -6.17
N LEU A 83 2.94 11.85 -6.27
CA LEU A 83 2.41 12.73 -7.31
C LEU A 83 3.57 13.10 -8.23
N VAL A 84 3.54 12.60 -9.46
CA VAL A 84 4.66 12.70 -10.39
C VAL A 84 4.32 13.66 -11.53
N PRO A 85 5.17 14.63 -11.89
CA PRO A 85 4.94 15.48 -13.06
C PRO A 85 4.76 14.69 -14.35
N HIS A 86 3.94 15.19 -15.27
CA HIS A 86 3.61 14.53 -16.53
C HIS A 86 4.82 14.35 -17.46
N GLU A 87 5.69 15.35 -17.49
CA GLU A 87 6.84 15.46 -18.40
C GLU A 87 8.03 14.61 -17.97
N LEU A 88 8.01 14.12 -16.74
CA LEU A 88 9.10 13.35 -16.17
C LEU A 88 9.19 12.01 -16.90
N THR A 89 10.39 11.62 -17.34
CA THR A 89 10.58 10.35 -18.04
C THR A 89 10.69 9.18 -17.07
N MET A 90 10.39 7.97 -17.53
CA MET A 90 10.57 6.75 -16.71
C MET A 90 12.00 6.62 -16.17
N THR A 91 13.01 6.97 -16.96
CA THR A 91 14.42 6.98 -16.53
C THR A 91 14.67 7.95 -15.37
N GLN A 92 14.15 9.18 -15.48
CA GLN A 92 14.24 10.16 -14.41
C GLN A 92 13.49 9.69 -13.16
N PHE A 93 12.33 9.07 -13.35
CA PHE A 93 11.50 8.59 -12.24
C PHE A 93 12.20 7.48 -11.45
N VAL A 94 12.76 6.50 -12.16
CA VAL A 94 13.58 5.43 -11.57
C VAL A 94 14.74 6.02 -10.76
N THR A 95 15.39 7.06 -11.28
CA THR A 95 16.49 7.75 -10.57
C THR A 95 16.01 8.43 -9.29
N VAL A 96 14.83 9.07 -9.30
CA VAL A 96 14.22 9.69 -8.11
C VAL A 96 13.92 8.64 -7.04
N ILE A 97 13.32 7.50 -7.43
CA ILE A 97 12.99 6.42 -6.48
C ILE A 97 14.26 5.79 -5.91
N ARG A 98 15.27 5.54 -6.75
CA ARG A 98 16.59 5.03 -6.33
C ARG A 98 17.21 5.93 -5.26
N LYS A 99 17.20 7.26 -5.46
CA LYS A 99 17.71 8.24 -4.49
C LYS A 99 16.93 8.21 -3.18
N ARG A 100 15.60 8.11 -3.23
CA ARG A 100 14.76 8.03 -2.01
C ARG A 100 15.02 6.77 -1.19
N MET A 101 15.35 5.67 -1.85
CA MET A 101 15.71 4.42 -1.20
C MET A 101 17.17 4.35 -0.75
N ALA A 102 17.96 5.40 -1.01
CA ALA A 102 19.40 5.46 -0.75
C ALA A 102 20.17 4.26 -1.33
N LEU A 103 19.77 3.78 -2.51
CA LEU A 103 20.42 2.63 -3.15
C LEU A 103 21.80 3.00 -3.71
N LEU A 104 22.73 2.07 -3.57
CA LEU A 104 24.04 2.17 -4.21
C LEU A 104 23.91 2.04 -5.75
N PRO A 105 24.82 2.64 -6.53
CA PRO A 105 24.84 2.48 -7.99
C PRO A 105 24.91 1.00 -8.43
N SER A 106 25.62 0.17 -7.64
CA SER A 106 25.79 -1.27 -7.89
C SER A 106 24.55 -2.11 -7.60
N GLN A 107 23.57 -1.59 -6.83
CA GLN A 107 22.36 -2.32 -6.53
C GLN A 107 21.40 -2.29 -7.73
N ALA A 108 20.98 -3.46 -8.18
CA ALA A 108 19.98 -3.59 -9.23
C ALA A 108 18.59 -3.18 -8.72
N PHE A 109 17.90 -2.36 -9.49
CA PHE A 109 16.59 -1.83 -9.16
C PHE A 109 15.76 -1.74 -10.43
N TYR A 110 14.60 -2.38 -10.42
CA TYR A 110 13.63 -2.36 -11.50
C TYR A 110 12.27 -1.94 -10.99
N LEU A 111 11.54 -1.22 -11.84
CA LEU A 111 10.18 -0.79 -11.60
C LEU A 111 9.28 -1.47 -12.63
N LEU A 112 8.26 -2.19 -12.17
CA LEU A 112 7.32 -2.92 -13.00
C LEU A 112 5.96 -2.23 -12.96
N ILE A 113 5.35 -2.03 -14.11
CA ILE A 113 3.97 -1.55 -14.21
C ILE A 113 3.01 -2.73 -14.03
N ASN A 114 1.99 -2.57 -13.18
CA ASN A 114 0.96 -3.56 -12.92
C ASN A 114 1.53 -4.98 -12.63
N ASN A 115 2.68 -5.04 -11.95
CA ASN A 115 3.39 -6.26 -11.54
C ASN A 115 3.93 -7.16 -12.68
N SER A 116 3.91 -6.72 -13.93
CA SER A 116 4.34 -7.59 -15.04
C SER A 116 5.13 -6.91 -16.15
N GLY A 117 4.88 -5.63 -16.45
CA GLY A 117 5.52 -4.95 -17.58
C GLY A 117 6.75 -4.16 -17.16
N LEU A 118 7.89 -4.38 -17.83
CA LEU A 118 8.99 -3.40 -17.77
C LEU A 118 8.61 -2.18 -18.63
N PRO A 119 8.55 -0.98 -18.05
CA PRO A 119 8.27 0.24 -18.81
C PRO A 119 9.36 0.50 -19.83
N SER A 120 8.99 1.05 -20.98
CA SER A 120 9.97 1.70 -21.85
C SER A 120 10.54 2.93 -21.13
N MET A 121 11.87 2.96 -20.98
CA MET A 121 12.57 3.96 -20.17
C MET A 121 12.53 5.37 -20.78
N SER A 122 12.21 5.47 -22.07
CA SER A 122 12.10 6.72 -22.82
C SER A 122 10.72 7.38 -22.71
N LEU A 123 9.69 6.66 -22.28
CA LEU A 123 8.33 7.20 -22.17
C LEU A 123 8.22 8.20 -21.01
N THR A 124 7.35 9.19 -21.18
CA THR A 124 6.96 10.10 -20.12
C THR A 124 5.94 9.46 -19.18
N MET A 125 5.87 9.95 -17.95
CA MET A 125 4.87 9.48 -16.98
C MET A 125 3.44 9.69 -17.47
N ALA A 126 3.18 10.75 -18.24
CA ALA A 126 1.88 10.97 -18.88
C ALA A 126 1.53 9.87 -19.90
N GLN A 127 2.48 9.46 -20.74
CA GLN A 127 2.29 8.38 -21.71
C GLN A 127 2.03 7.05 -21.00
N VAL A 128 2.87 6.71 -20.02
CA VAL A 128 2.70 5.48 -19.23
C VAL A 128 1.35 5.46 -18.51
N TYR A 129 0.93 6.59 -17.94
CA TYR A 129 -0.35 6.71 -17.25
C TYR A 129 -1.54 6.49 -18.19
N LYS A 130 -1.51 7.08 -19.38
CA LYS A 130 -2.58 6.92 -20.38
C LYS A 130 -2.81 5.45 -20.73
N ASP A 131 -1.73 4.69 -20.85
CA ASP A 131 -1.79 3.31 -21.33
C ASP A 131 -2.01 2.27 -20.22
N HIS A 132 -1.63 2.58 -18.97
CA HIS A 132 -1.55 1.59 -17.90
C HIS A 132 -2.23 1.98 -16.57
N GLN A 133 -2.94 3.12 -16.51
CA GLN A 133 -3.74 3.44 -15.33
C GLN A 133 -4.76 2.34 -15.05
N ASP A 134 -5.04 2.11 -13.77
CA ASP A 134 -6.07 1.19 -13.33
C ASP A 134 -7.45 1.85 -13.42
N GLU A 135 -8.52 1.06 -13.32
CA GLU A 135 -9.90 1.56 -13.36
C GLU A 135 -10.24 2.53 -12.22
N ASP A 136 -9.48 2.48 -11.13
CA ASP A 136 -9.62 3.44 -10.04
C ASP A 136 -8.96 4.80 -10.32
N GLY A 137 -8.16 4.89 -11.39
CA GLY A 137 -7.43 6.06 -11.85
C GLY A 137 -6.03 6.24 -11.23
N PHE A 138 -5.53 5.32 -10.40
CA PHE A 138 -4.12 5.29 -9.98
C PHE A 138 -3.26 4.51 -10.99
N LEU A 139 -1.98 4.87 -11.06
CA LEU A 139 -0.97 4.04 -11.72
C LEU A 139 -0.30 3.14 -10.68
N TYR A 140 -0.35 1.82 -10.88
CA TYR A 140 0.26 0.86 -9.96
C TYR A 140 1.60 0.36 -10.48
N MET A 141 2.61 0.45 -9.63
CA MET A 141 3.94 -0.06 -9.91
C MET A 141 4.48 -0.87 -8.73
N THR A 142 5.32 -1.84 -9.03
CA THR A 142 6.09 -2.57 -8.02
C THR A 142 7.59 -2.49 -8.29
N TYR A 143 8.39 -2.46 -7.24
CA TYR A 143 9.85 -2.48 -7.38
C TYR A 143 10.45 -3.82 -6.93
N ALA A 144 11.51 -4.24 -7.62
CA ALA A 144 12.23 -5.48 -7.35
C ALA A 144 13.72 -5.38 -7.77
N SER A 145 14.55 -6.26 -7.23
CA SER A 145 15.95 -6.47 -7.57
C SER A 145 16.09 -7.46 -8.74
N GLN A 146 17.30 -7.57 -9.33
CA GLN A 146 17.57 -8.45 -10.47
C GLN A 146 17.34 -9.93 -10.16
N GLU A 147 17.63 -10.35 -8.93
CA GLU A 147 17.51 -11.73 -8.47
C GLU A 147 16.07 -12.26 -8.54
N MET A 148 15.08 -11.36 -8.62
CA MET A 148 13.67 -11.71 -8.78
C MET A 148 13.27 -11.97 -10.24
N PHE A 149 13.98 -11.39 -11.22
CA PHE A 149 13.72 -11.64 -12.65
C PHE A 149 14.33 -12.97 -13.12
N GLY A 150 15.52 -13.33 -12.64
CA GLY A 150 16.20 -14.57 -13.01
C GLY A 150 15.45 -15.86 -12.61
N ARG A 151 14.52 -15.78 -11.65
CA ARG A 151 13.68 -16.91 -11.23
C ARG A 151 12.47 -17.18 -12.13
N ARG A 152 12.15 -16.28 -13.08
CA ARG A 152 11.06 -16.49 -14.07
C ARG A 152 11.55 -17.06 -15.40
N ALA A 153 12.86 -17.07 -15.66
CA ALA A 153 13.42 -17.30 -17.00
C ALA A 153 14.27 -18.58 -17.15
N ALA A 154 14.13 -19.57 -16.26
CA ALA A 154 14.73 -20.88 -16.47
C ALA A 154 13.63 -21.95 -16.53
N PRO A 155 13.26 -22.49 -17.71
CA PRO A 155 12.81 -23.87 -17.75
C PRO A 155 13.95 -24.69 -17.14
N ARG A 156 13.67 -25.41 -16.05
CA ARG A 156 14.59 -26.42 -15.54
C ARG A 156 14.69 -27.46 -16.66
N SER A 157 15.74 -27.38 -17.47
CA SER A 157 16.07 -28.49 -18.35
C SER A 157 16.32 -29.68 -17.43
N ALA A 158 15.36 -30.60 -17.41
CA ALA A 158 15.55 -31.88 -16.77
C ALA A 158 16.63 -32.59 -17.58
N SER A 159 17.84 -32.59 -17.05
CA SER A 159 18.85 -33.56 -17.43
C SER A 159 18.29 -34.91 -17.00
N VAL A 160 17.67 -35.63 -17.92
CA VAL A 160 17.43 -37.06 -17.78
C VAL A 160 18.70 -37.72 -18.33
N CYS A 161 19.40 -38.38 -17.42
CA CYS A 161 20.53 -39.26 -17.71
C CYS A 161 20.09 -40.44 -18.58
#